data_AF-A0A3M1DJ68-F1
#
_entry.id   AF-A0A3M1DJ68-F1
#
_cell.length_a   1.000
_cell.length_b   1.000
_cell.length_c   1.000
_cell.angle_alpha   90.00
_cell.angle_beta   90.00
_cell.angle_gamma   90.00
#
_symmetry.space_group_name_H-M   'P 1'
#
loop_
_entity.id
_entity.type
_entity.pdbx_description
1 polymer ?
#
loop_
_entity_poly.entity_id
_entity_poly.type
_entity_poly.pdbx_seq_one_letter_code
_entity_poly.pdbx_strand_id
1 'polypeptide(L)'
;MKRLLILFFLLGLALAANGAHATPIDLGERFPDLPLEAPRTPQARHYLGLPEGASFRLGDIPAEVVLVEVLNVLCPHCQKQTGPYNQLFRRIEDDPQT
;
A
#
# COMPACT_ATOMS: atom_id res chain seq x y z
N MET A 1 1.23 -8.23 -49.88
CA MET A 1 -0.04 -8.12 -49.12
C MET A 1 0.03 -8.75 -47.73
N LYS A 2 0.43 -10.03 -47.57
CA LYS A 2 0.56 -10.68 -46.24
C LYS A 2 1.46 -9.93 -45.24
N ARG A 3 2.62 -9.42 -45.68
CA ARG A 3 3.54 -8.62 -44.84
C ARG A 3 2.95 -7.29 -44.39
N LEU A 4 2.17 -6.64 -45.26
CA LEU A 4 1.46 -5.39 -44.94
C LEU A 4 0.35 -5.64 -43.92
N LEU A 5 -0.34 -6.78 -44.03
CA LEU A 5 -1.39 -7.19 -43.12
C LEU A 5 -0.84 -7.54 -41.72
N ILE A 6 0.33 -8.18 -41.66
CA ILE A 6 1.05 -8.46 -40.41
C ILE A 6 1.53 -7.15 -39.76
N LEU A 7 2.05 -6.20 -40.55
CA LEU A 7 2.45 -4.88 -40.04
C LEU A 7 1.27 -4.10 -39.47
N PHE A 8 0.12 -4.11 -40.15
CA PHE A 8 -1.10 -3.48 -39.65
C PHE A 8 -1.62 -4.16 -38.36
N PHE A 9 -1.53 -5.49 -38.28
CA PHE A 9 -1.92 -6.23 -37.09
C PHE A 9 -1.02 -5.93 -35.88
N LEU A 10 0.30 -5.89 -36.09
CA LEU A 10 1.27 -5.53 -35.05
C LEU A 10 1.11 -4.08 -34.58
N LEU A 11 0.83 -3.15 -35.50
CA LEU A 11 0.56 -1.75 -35.15
C LEU A 11 -0.74 -1.60 -34.35
N GLY A 12 -1.79 -2.34 -34.73
CA GLY A 12 -3.05 -2.36 -33.98
C GLY A 12 -2.89 -2.91 -32.55
N LEU A 13 -2.05 -3.93 -32.38
CA LEU A 13 -1.78 -4.52 -31.05
C LEU A 13 -0.99 -3.56 -30.15
N ALA A 14 -0.05 -2.79 -30.72
CA ALA A 14 0.71 -1.78 -29.97
C ALA A 14 -0.17 -0.60 -29.50
N LEU A 15 -1.16 -0.19 -30.29
CA LEU A 15 -2.10 0.87 -29.91
C LEU A 15 -3.15 0.43 -28.88
N ALA A 16 -3.41 -0.89 -28.75
CA ALA A 16 -4.36 -1.42 -27.77
C ALA A 16 -3.77 -1.55 -26.35
N ALA A 17 -2.46 -1.33 -26.18
CA ALA A 17 -1.78 -1.43 -24.90
C ALA A 17 -1.90 -0.14 -24.05
N ASN A 18 -3.12 0.37 -23.86
CA ASN A 18 -3.36 1.31 -22.77
C ASN A 18 -3.59 0.51 -21.50
N GLY A 19 -2.56 0.38 -20.68
CA GLY A 19 -2.71 -0.16 -19.33
C GLY A 19 -3.68 0.72 -18.54
N ALA A 20 -4.68 0.11 -17.90
CA ALA A 20 -5.52 0.82 -16.95
C ALA A 20 -4.63 1.30 -15.79
N HIS A 21 -4.47 2.62 -15.66
CA HIS A 21 -3.80 3.20 -14.50
C HIS A 21 -4.78 3.20 -13.33
N ALA A 22 -4.36 2.65 -12.20
CA ALA A 22 -5.12 2.78 -10.96
C ALA A 22 -5.17 4.27 -10.57
N THR A 23 -6.38 4.78 -10.33
CA THR A 23 -6.55 6.12 -9.76
C THR A 23 -6.19 6.08 -8.27
N PRO A 24 -5.47 7.08 -7.75
CA PRO A 24 -5.28 7.21 -6.32
C PRO A 24 -6.62 7.29 -5.58
N ILE A 25 -6.63 6.84 -4.33
CA ILE A 25 -7.78 6.99 -3.43
C ILE A 25 -7.88 8.48 -3.08
N ASP A 26 -9.06 9.07 -3.26
CA ASP A 26 -9.32 10.48 -2.95
C ASP A 26 -9.76 10.67 -1.49
N LEU A 27 -9.72 11.92 -1.01
CA LEU A 27 -10.15 12.26 0.35
C LEU A 27 -11.63 11.92 0.56
N GLY A 28 -11.90 11.20 1.65
CA GLY A 28 -13.25 10.74 2.00
C GLY A 28 -13.70 9.48 1.28
N GLU A 29 -12.91 8.95 0.34
CA GLU A 29 -13.17 7.63 -0.21
C GLU A 29 -12.83 6.53 0.81
N ARG A 30 -13.60 5.44 0.75
CA ARG A 30 -13.30 4.26 1.57
C ARG A 30 -12.04 3.59 1.04
N PHE A 31 -11.11 3.26 1.94
CA PHE A 31 -9.99 2.40 1.59
C PHE A 31 -10.52 1.07 1.02
N PRO A 32 -9.94 0.54 -0.07
CA PRO A 32 -10.44 -0.67 -0.71
C PRO A 32 -10.35 -1.85 0.24
N ASP A 33 -11.31 -2.75 0.08
CA ASP A 33 -11.44 -3.95 0.87
C ASP A 33 -10.42 -5.01 0.38
N LEU A 34 -9.14 -4.78 0.67
CA LEU A 34 -7.98 -5.52 0.14
C LEU A 34 -7.24 -6.27 1.26
N PRO A 35 -6.98 -7.59 1.11
CA PRO A 35 -6.11 -8.31 2.04
C PRO A 35 -4.64 -7.95 1.80
N LEU A 36 -3.92 -7.70 2.89
CA LEU A 36 -2.48 -7.45 2.97
C LEU A 36 -1.78 -8.67 3.57
N GLU A 37 -0.52 -8.92 3.19
CA GLU A 37 0.29 -9.98 3.81
C GLU A 37 0.52 -9.66 5.29
N ALA A 38 0.24 -10.63 6.16
CA ALA A 38 0.47 -10.45 7.59
C ALA A 38 1.96 -10.23 7.88
N PRO A 39 2.32 -9.36 8.85
CA PRO A 39 3.71 -9.18 9.25
C PRO A 39 4.37 -10.52 9.61
N ARG A 40 5.61 -10.73 9.16
CA ARG A 40 6.33 -12.00 9.33
C ARG A 40 6.62 -12.31 10.80
N THR A 41 6.89 -11.29 11.60
CA THR A 41 7.28 -11.46 13.01
C THR A 41 6.05 -11.49 13.91
N PRO A 42 5.99 -12.40 14.91
CA PRO A 42 4.92 -12.42 15.90
C PRO A 42 4.77 -11.09 16.66
N GLN A 43 5.89 -10.41 16.93
CA GLN A 43 5.91 -9.13 17.64
C GLN A 43 5.17 -8.04 16.87
N ALA A 44 5.36 -7.96 15.55
CA ALA A 44 4.66 -6.98 14.71
C ALA A 44 3.16 -7.29 14.60
N ARG A 45 2.78 -8.57 14.53
CA ARG A 45 1.36 -8.96 14.56
C ARG A 45 0.70 -8.61 15.88
N HIS A 46 1.38 -8.88 17.00
CA HIS A 46 0.91 -8.54 18.33
C HIS A 46 0.76 -7.02 18.52
N TYR A 47 1.74 -6.23 18.07
CA TYR A 47 1.66 -4.77 18.12
C TYR A 47 0.43 -4.23 17.38
N LEU A 48 0.09 -4.80 16.22
CA LEU A 48 -1.10 -4.41 15.45
C LEU A 48 -2.41 -5.06 15.92
N GLY A 49 -2.39 -5.91 16.96
CA GLY A 49 -3.56 -6.62 17.45
C GLY A 49 -4.15 -7.64 16.45
N LEU A 50 -3.34 -8.15 15.52
CA LEU A 50 -3.83 -9.02 14.44
C LEU A 50 -3.99 -10.49 14.89
N PRO A 51 -5.04 -11.19 14.41
CA PRO A 51 -5.17 -12.64 14.61
C PRO A 51 -4.08 -13.41 13.85
N GLU A 52 -3.90 -14.68 14.20
CA GLU A 52 -3.01 -15.55 13.43
C GLU A 52 -3.57 -15.78 12.01
N GLY A 53 -2.69 -15.67 11.01
CA GLY A 53 -3.08 -15.83 9.61
C GLY A 53 -2.00 -15.38 8.65
N ALA A 54 -2.18 -15.71 7.37
CA ALA A 54 -1.28 -15.30 6.29
C ALA A 54 -1.58 -13.87 5.78
N SER A 55 -2.77 -13.34 6.07
CA SER A 55 -3.22 -12.04 5.58
C SER A 55 -4.19 -11.36 6.54
N PHE A 56 -4.33 -10.04 6.42
CA PHE A 56 -5.25 -9.21 7.21
C PHE A 56 -5.80 -8.05 6.37
N ARG A 57 -6.83 -7.36 6.85
CA ARG A 57 -7.38 -6.12 6.29
C ARG A 57 -7.06 -4.98 7.24
N LEU A 58 -6.97 -3.75 6.75
CA LEU A 58 -6.76 -2.59 7.65
C LEU A 58 -7.86 -2.46 8.71
N GLY A 59 -9.11 -2.84 8.37
CA GLY A 59 -10.23 -2.87 9.31
C GLY A 59 -10.17 -3.97 10.37
N ASP A 60 -9.24 -4.93 10.26
CA ASP A 60 -9.01 -5.95 11.29
C ASP A 60 -8.15 -5.41 12.45
N ILE A 61 -7.52 -4.25 12.27
CA ILE A 61 -6.74 -3.58 13.31
C ILE A 61 -7.73 -2.94 14.30
N PRO A 62 -7.68 -3.27 15.60
CA PRO A 62 -8.62 -2.75 16.59
C PRO A 62 -8.25 -1.31 17.00
N ALA A 63 -8.42 -0.36 16.10
CA ALA A 63 -8.12 1.06 16.30
C ALA A 63 -9.19 1.96 15.67
N GLU A 64 -9.39 3.16 16.22
CA GLU A 64 -10.30 4.17 15.64
C GLU A 64 -9.74 4.77 14.35
N VAL A 65 -8.42 4.94 14.27
CA VAL A 65 -7.71 5.51 13.14
C VAL A 65 -6.45 4.69 12.85
N VAL A 66 -6.21 4.40 11.58
CA VAL A 66 -4.98 3.74 11.11
C VAL A 66 -4.23 4.68 10.17
N LEU A 67 -3.02 5.07 10.56
CA LEU A 67 -2.10 5.84 9.72
C LEU A 67 -1.21 4.89 8.90
N VAL A 68 -1.27 4.98 7.57
CA VAL A 68 -0.50 4.11 6.66
C VAL A 68 0.51 4.94 5.87
N GLU A 69 1.80 4.61 6.00
CA GLU A 69 2.88 5.16 5.18
C GLU A 69 3.37 4.09 4.20
N VAL A 70 3.38 4.42 2.90
CA VAL A 70 3.91 3.54 1.87
C VAL A 70 5.35 3.92 1.57
N LEU A 71 6.29 3.08 2.01
CA LEU A 71 7.72 3.30 1.83
C LEU A 71 8.35 2.31 0.85
N ASN A 72 9.36 2.76 0.11
CA ASN A 72 10.25 1.89 -0.63
C ASN A 72 11.61 1.86 0.07
N VAL A 73 12.08 0.67 0.43
CA VAL A 73 13.35 0.47 1.15
C VAL A 73 14.57 0.95 0.38
N LEU A 74 14.48 1.06 -0.96
CA LEU A 74 15.55 1.55 -1.83
C LEU A 74 15.44 3.06 -2.13
N CYS A 75 14.41 3.73 -1.63
CA CYS A 75 14.21 5.16 -1.86
C CYS A 75 14.89 5.98 -0.75
N PRO A 76 15.92 6.80 -1.07
CA PRO A 76 16.62 7.61 -0.06
C PRO A 76 15.70 8.62 0.64
N HIS A 77 14.66 9.11 -0.05
CA HIS A 77 13.68 10.00 0.56
C HIS A 77 12.82 9.26 1.59
N CYS A 78 12.35 8.04 1.28
CA CYS A 78 11.61 7.21 2.24
C CYS A 78 12.45 6.86 3.47
N GLN A 79 13.74 6.54 3.28
CA GLN A 79 14.64 6.27 4.40
C GLN A 79 14.75 7.47 5.35
N LYS A 80 14.81 8.70 4.82
CA LYS A 80 14.85 9.93 5.63
C LYS A 80 13.58 10.15 6.46
N GLN A 81 12.43 9.61 6.04
CA GLN A 81 11.16 9.75 6.75
C GLN A 81 11.08 8.87 8.02
N THR A 82 11.88 7.80 8.13
CA THR A 82 11.84 6.90 9.29
C THR A 82 12.10 7.60 10.62
N GLY A 83 13.02 8.58 10.64
CA GLY A 83 13.32 9.38 11.84
C GLY A 83 12.13 10.19 12.33
N PRO A 84 11.54 11.08 11.50
CA PRO A 84 10.30 11.79 11.81
C PRO A 84 9.14 10.87 12.24
N TYR A 85 8.91 9.73 11.57
CA TYR A 85 7.86 8.79 11.96
C TYR A 85 8.07 8.19 13.35
N ASN A 86 9.31 7.88 13.74
CA ASN A 86 9.62 7.43 15.10
C ASN A 86 9.43 8.53 16.16
N GLN A 87 9.53 9.81 15.77
CA GLN A 87 9.18 10.92 16.66
C GLN A 87 7.67 11.06 16.80
N LEU A 88 6.93 10.92 15.70
CA LEU A 88 5.46 10.93 15.72
C LEU A 88 4.92 9.80 16.58
N PHE A 89 5.43 8.57 16.40
CA PHE A 89 5.07 7.42 17.23
C PHE A 89 5.20 7.73 18.72
N ARG A 90 6.37 8.22 19.16
CA ARG A 90 6.59 8.57 20.57
C ARG A 90 5.62 9.65 21.06
N ARG A 91 5.33 10.66 20.24
CA ARG A 91 4.38 11.71 20.63
C ARG A 91 2.96 11.19 20.81
N ILE A 92 2.55 10.20 20.01
CA ILE A 92 1.24 9.54 20.16
C ILE A 92 1.24 8.72 21.45
N GLU A 93 2.26 7.89 21.69
CA GLU A 93 2.34 7.05 22.90
C GLU A 93 2.47 7.87 24.20
N ASP A 94 3.11 9.03 24.14
CA ASP A 94 3.29 9.94 25.28
C ASP A 94 2.05 10.84 25.53
N ASP A 95 1.06 10.85 24.62
CA ASP A 95 -0.14 11.67 24.76
C ASP A 95 -1.14 11.00 25.73
N PRO A 96 -1.47 11.63 26.87
CA PRO A 96 -2.36 11.05 27.88
C PRO A 96 -3.84 10.99 27.46
N GLN A 97 -4.19 11.50 26.27
CA GLN A 97 -5.55 11.46 25.72
C GLN A 97 -5.77 10.34 24.69
N THR A 98 -4.72 9.62 24.32
CA THR A 98 -4.75 8.37 23.54
C THR A 98 -4.66 7.16 24.45
#